data_AF-A0ABF7RN76-F1
#
_entry.id   AF-A0ABF7RN76-F1
#
_cell.length_a   1.000
_cell.length_b   1.000
_cell.length_c   1.000
_cell.angle_alpha   90.00
_cell.angle_beta   90.00
_cell.angle_gamma   90.00
#
_symmetry.space_group_name_H-M   'P 1'
#
loop_
_entity.id
_entity.type
_entity.pdbx_description
1 polymer ?
#
loop_
_entity_poly.entity_id
_entity_poly.type
_entity_poly.pdbx_seq_one_letter_code
_entity_poly.pdbx_strand_id
1 'polypeptide(L)'
;MYYSFDSTSLINELEKDIAEFGNTEVWAYWKVMENGQEIYFDYFPVNDPDKIGNPEYMDIEHFDKEVAKTYPNFLRKKIKSRDLLEIFKKENETI
;
A
#
# COMPACT_ATOMS: atom_id res chain seq x y z
N MET A 1 -10.62 -1.90 21.18
CA MET A 1 -10.90 -2.68 19.96
C MET A 1 -9.68 -2.51 19.08
N TYR A 2 -9.02 -3.60 18.71
CA TYR A 2 -7.94 -3.56 17.72
C TYR A 2 -8.59 -3.76 16.36
N TYR A 3 -8.23 -2.90 15.42
CA TYR A 3 -8.74 -2.99 14.05
C TYR A 3 -7.61 -3.56 13.20
N SER A 4 -7.93 -4.58 12.39
CA SER A 4 -6.99 -5.20 11.47
C SER A 4 -7.55 -5.24 10.06
N PHE A 5 -6.66 -5.29 9.08
CA PHE A 5 -6.97 -5.46 7.68
C PHE A 5 -6.41 -6.82 7.23
N ASP A 6 -7.18 -7.59 6.49
CA ASP A 6 -6.66 -8.81 5.87
C ASP A 6 -5.72 -8.41 4.74
N SER A 7 -4.45 -8.24 5.10
CA SER A 7 -3.39 -7.82 4.20
C SER A 7 -2.76 -9.02 3.48
N THR A 8 -3.33 -10.24 3.56
CA THR A 8 -2.71 -11.45 2.99
C THR A 8 -2.43 -11.31 1.49
N SER A 9 -3.40 -10.77 0.72
CA SER A 9 -3.21 -10.53 -0.71
C SER A 9 -2.12 -9.50 -0.99
N LEU A 10 -2.12 -8.39 -0.23
CA LEU A 10 -1.12 -7.32 -0.35
C LEU A 10 0.29 -7.78 0.05
N ILE A 11 0.40 -8.64 1.06
CA ILE A 11 1.66 -9.28 1.46
C ILE A 11 2.18 -10.11 0.29
N ASN A 12 1.35 -10.96 -0.30
CA ASN A 12 1.77 -11.82 -1.42
C ASN A 12 2.15 -11.03 -2.67
N GLU A 13 1.43 -9.95 -2.98
CA GLU A 13 1.75 -9.05 -4.10
C GLU A 13 3.06 -8.31 -3.86
N LEU A 14 3.21 -7.69 -2.69
CA LEU A 14 4.41 -6.91 -2.35
C LEU A 14 5.65 -7.80 -2.22
N GLU A 15 5.52 -9.05 -1.77
CA GLU A 15 6.61 -10.03 -1.79
C GLU A 15 7.07 -10.37 -3.22
N LYS A 16 6.13 -10.51 -4.17
CA LYS A 16 6.46 -10.72 -5.58
C LYS A 16 7.15 -9.49 -6.17
N ASP A 17 6.61 -8.29 -5.92
CA ASP A 17 7.19 -7.03 -6.38
C ASP A 17 8.61 -6.84 -5.83
N ILE A 18 8.85 -7.19 -4.56
CA ILE A 18 10.20 -7.14 -3.96
C ILE A 18 11.13 -8.18 -4.60
N ALA A 19 10.63 -9.37 -4.94
CA ALA A 19 11.43 -10.39 -5.60
C ALA A 19 11.82 -9.99 -7.03
N GLU A 20 10.93 -9.30 -7.75
CA GLU A 20 11.11 -8.89 -9.13
C GLU A 20 11.90 -7.58 -9.27
N PHE A 21 11.52 -6.56 -8.50
CA PHE A 21 12.04 -5.20 -8.63
C PHE A 21 12.98 -4.79 -7.49
N GLY A 22 13.11 -5.60 -6.44
CA GLY A 22 13.94 -5.32 -5.28
C GLY A 22 13.28 -4.36 -4.27
N ASN A 23 14.11 -3.77 -3.40
CA ASN A 23 13.63 -2.85 -2.35
C ASN A 23 13.38 -1.43 -2.88
N THR A 24 12.33 -1.28 -3.68
CA THR A 24 11.93 -0.04 -4.35
C THR A 24 11.16 0.91 -3.41
N GLU A 25 10.91 2.13 -3.89
CA GLU A 25 10.05 3.09 -3.19
C GLU A 25 8.61 2.93 -3.67
N VAL A 26 7.68 2.89 -2.72
CA VAL A 26 6.23 2.79 -2.95
C VAL A 26 5.52 3.90 -2.19
N TRP A 27 4.37 4.33 -2.68
CA TRP A 27 3.40 5.09 -1.91
C TRP A 27 2.58 4.13 -1.07
N ALA A 28 2.69 4.21 0.24
CA ALA A 28 1.86 3.46 1.16
C ALA A 28 0.63 4.29 1.55
N TYR A 29 -0.54 3.65 1.60
CA TYR A 29 -1.82 4.25 1.95
C TYR A 29 -2.31 3.70 3.29
N TRP A 30 -2.72 4.59 4.19
CA TRP A 30 -3.24 4.22 5.50
C TRP A 30 -4.36 5.15 5.96
N LYS A 31 -5.07 4.73 7.01
CA LYS A 31 -6.02 5.59 7.74
C LYS A 31 -5.72 5.54 9.23
N VAL A 32 -6.17 6.57 9.94
CA VAL A 32 -6.12 6.63 11.40
C VAL A 32 -7.49 6.28 11.95
N MET A 33 -7.55 5.25 12.78
CA MET A 33 -8.76 4.81 13.46
C MET A 33 -9.07 5.69 14.68
N GLU A 34 -10.28 5.61 15.21
CA GLU A 34 -10.73 6.42 16.37
C GLU A 34 -9.86 6.24 17.62
N ASN A 35 -9.24 5.06 17.78
CA ASN A 35 -8.31 4.75 18.86
C ASN A 35 -6.86 5.26 18.62
N GLY A 36 -6.63 5.99 17.52
CA GLY A 36 -5.31 6.49 17.11
C GLY A 36 -4.43 5.46 16.37
N GLN A 37 -4.93 4.25 16.13
CA GLN A 37 -4.20 3.22 15.40
C GLN A 37 -4.12 3.57 13.90
N GLU A 38 -2.91 3.49 13.33
CA GLU A 38 -2.71 3.52 11.89
C GLU A 38 -2.95 2.13 11.30
N ILE A 39 -3.71 2.06 10.20
CA ILE A 39 -3.93 0.82 9.45
C ILE A 39 -3.57 1.06 8.00
N TYR A 40 -2.55 0.35 7.54
CA TYR A 40 -2.14 0.35 6.15
C TYR A 40 -3.02 -0.61 5.37
N PHE A 41 -3.51 -0.17 4.21
CA PHE A 41 -4.52 -0.93 3.47
C PHE A 41 -4.26 -1.00 1.96
N ASP A 42 -3.29 -0.25 1.43
CA ASP A 42 -2.92 -0.33 0.01
C ASP A 42 -1.55 0.29 -0.26
N TYR A 43 -1.02 0.06 -1.47
CA TYR A 43 0.20 0.71 -1.95
C TYR A 43 0.22 0.93 -3.47
N PHE A 44 1.07 1.86 -3.91
CA PHE A 44 1.27 2.16 -5.32
C PHE A 44 2.75 2.36 -5.65
N PRO A 45 3.31 1.66 -6.67
CA PRO A 45 4.74 1.77 -7.00
C PRO A 45 5.10 3.15 -7.56
N VAL A 46 6.17 3.77 -7.04
CA VAL A 46 6.64 5.11 -7.45
C VAL A 46 7.25 5.08 -8.84
N ASN A 47 8.13 4.11 -9.07
CA ASN A 47 8.79 3.90 -10.35
C ASN A 47 8.51 2.46 -10.77
N ASP A 48 7.53 2.32 -11.66
CA ASP A 48 7.26 1.05 -12.31
C ASP A 48 7.83 1.16 -13.73
N PRO A 49 8.88 0.40 -14.07
CA PRO A 49 9.49 0.46 -15.40
C PRO A 49 8.51 0.06 -16.52
N ASP A 50 7.45 -0.70 -16.20
CA ASP A 50 6.43 -1.12 -17.15
C ASP A 50 5.35 -0.04 -17.40
N LYS A 51 5.36 1.05 -16.60
CA LYS A 51 4.49 2.25 -16.81
C LYS A 51 4.91 3.09 -18.01
N ILE A 52 6.15 2.98 -18.50
CA ILE A 52 6.65 3.87 -19.54
C ILE A 52 5.97 3.53 -20.89
N GLY A 53 4.92 4.28 -21.22
CA GLY A 53 4.23 4.21 -22.51
C GLY A 53 2.99 3.31 -22.56
N ASN A 54 2.50 2.81 -21.42
CA ASN A 54 1.30 1.99 -21.35
C ASN A 54 0.08 2.82 -20.87
N PRO A 55 -0.92 3.08 -21.71
CA PRO A 55 -2.11 3.88 -21.35
C PRO A 55 -3.07 3.18 -20.37
N GLU A 56 -2.91 1.87 -20.14
CA GLU A 56 -3.69 1.13 -19.13
C GLU A 56 -3.14 1.32 -17.72
N TYR A 57 -1.93 1.86 -17.59
CA TYR A 57 -1.35 2.09 -16.28
C TYR A 57 -1.98 3.31 -15.61
N MET A 58 -2.67 3.04 -14.51
CA MET A 58 -3.23 4.05 -13.65
C MET A 58 -2.12 4.93 -13.07
N ASP A 59 -2.24 6.26 -13.21
CA ASP A 59 -1.38 7.20 -12.50
C ASP A 59 -1.80 7.33 -11.03
N ILE A 60 -0.94 7.97 -10.23
CA ILE A 60 -1.20 8.11 -8.80
C ILE A 60 -2.42 8.98 -8.49
N GLU A 61 -2.75 9.97 -9.33
CA GLU A 61 -3.90 10.84 -9.09
C GLU A 61 -5.21 10.07 -9.32
N HIS A 62 -5.23 9.18 -10.30
CA HIS A 62 -6.35 8.29 -10.56
C HIS A 62 -6.47 7.26 -9.44
N PHE A 63 -5.36 6.68 -8.98
CA PHE A 63 -5.36 5.77 -7.84
C PHE A 63 -5.87 6.46 -6.56
N ASP A 64 -5.42 7.68 -6.27
CA ASP A 64 -5.91 8.50 -5.15
C ASP A 64 -7.44 8.69 -5.22
N LYS A 65 -8.01 8.91 -6.42
CA LYS A 65 -9.46 9.05 -6.60
C LYS A 65 -10.20 7.75 -6.31
N GLU A 66 -9.68 6.60 -6.73
CA GLU A 66 -10.29 5.30 -6.44
C GLU A 66 -10.23 4.98 -4.94
N VAL A 67 -9.07 5.21 -4.31
CA VAL A 67 -8.90 5.02 -2.86
C VAL A 67 -9.85 5.94 -2.07
N ALA A 68 -10.00 7.20 -2.48
CA ALA A 68 -10.89 8.17 -1.82
C ALA A 68 -12.36 7.74 -1.82
N LYS A 69 -12.82 6.93 -2.78
CA LYS A 69 -14.21 6.42 -2.81
C LYS A 69 -14.51 5.50 -1.62
N THR A 70 -13.52 4.73 -1.19
CA THR A 70 -13.64 3.79 -0.06
C THR A 70 -13.14 4.42 1.24
N TYR A 71 -12.05 5.20 1.17
CA TYR A 71 -11.35 5.79 2.32
C TYR A 71 -11.17 7.31 2.12
N PRO A 72 -12.20 8.15 2.28
CA PRO A 72 -12.14 9.57 1.91
C PRO A 72 -11.11 10.40 2.69
N ASN A 73 -10.66 9.93 3.85
CA ASN A 73 -9.64 10.58 4.69
C ASN A 73 -8.35 9.75 4.78
N PHE A 74 -8.00 9.06 3.70
CA PHE A 74 -6.73 8.33 3.66
C PHE A 74 -5.54 9.30 3.77
N LEU A 75 -4.43 8.76 4.24
CA LEU A 75 -3.12 9.38 4.24
C LEU A 75 -2.19 8.55 3.37
N ARG A 76 -1.19 9.20 2.76
CA ARG A 76 -0.15 8.49 2.01
C ARG A 76 1.23 9.10 2.19
N LYS A 77 2.25 8.25 2.05
CA LYS A 77 3.67 8.62 2.16
C LYS A 77 4.52 7.65 1.36
N LYS A 78 5.69 8.11 0.96
CA LYS A 78 6.71 7.25 0.37
C LYS A 78 7.39 6.43 1.45
N ILE A 79 7.59 5.15 1.19
CA ILE A 79 8.32 4.23 2.04
C ILE A 79 9.00 3.15 1.18
N LYS A 80 9.99 2.45 1.73
CA LYS A 80 10.57 1.28 1.08
C LYS A 80 9.61 0.10 1.10
N SER A 81 9.56 -0.67 0.01
CA SER A 81 8.67 -1.82 -0.14
C SER A 81 8.90 -2.86 0.96
N ARG A 82 10.16 -3.12 1.36
CA ARG A 82 10.45 -4.03 2.49
C ARG A 82 9.90 -3.52 3.83
N ASP A 83 10.03 -2.23 4.11
CA ASP A 83 9.54 -1.65 5.37
C ASP A 83 8.00 -1.72 5.41
N LEU A 84 7.34 -1.49 4.27
CA LEU A 84 5.88 -1.65 4.16
C LEU A 84 5.46 -3.12 4.34
N LEU A 85 6.20 -4.07 3.77
CA LEU A 85 5.93 -5.50 3.95
C LEU A 85 5.97 -5.90 5.42
N GLU A 86 6.95 -5.39 6.18
CA GLU A 86 7.02 -5.64 7.62
C GLU A 86 5.83 -5.06 8.38
N ILE A 87 5.31 -3.90 7.95
CA ILE A 87 4.09 -3.31 8.52
C ILE A 87 2.90 -4.23 8.27
N PHE A 88 2.66 -4.64 7.01
CA PHE A 88 1.54 -5.53 6.69
C PHE A 88 1.60 -6.85 7.44
N LYS A 89 2.80 -7.46 7.57
CA LYS A 89 2.97 -8.71 8.34
C LYS A 89 2.61 -8.52 9.81
N LYS A 90 3.07 -7.45 10.45
CA LYS A 90 2.75 -7.15 11.86
C LYS A 90 1.26 -6.90 12.08
N GLU A 91 0.62 -6.17 11.18
CA GLU A 91 -0.83 -5.94 11.24
C GLU A 91 -1.61 -7.25 11.10
N ASN A 92 -1.15 -8.15 10.23
CA ASN A 92 -1.78 -9.45 9.99
C ASN A 92 -1.52 -10.49 11.10
N GLU A 93 -0.42 -10.36 11.85
CA GLU A 93 -0.15 -11.17 13.06
C GLU A 93 -1.02 -10.77 14.26
N THR A 94 -1.63 -9.57 14.23
CA THR A 94 -2.45 -9.03 15.32
C THR A 94 -3.94 -9.38 15.17
N ILE A 95 -4.29 -10.25 14.20
CA ILE A 95 -5.66 -10.71 13.90
C ILE A 95 -6.05 -11.94 14.72
#